data_AF-A0A3C0BQS9-F1
#
_entry.id   AF-A0A3C0BQS9-F1
#
_cell.length_a   1.000
_cell.length_b   1.000
_cell.length_c   1.000
_cell.angle_alpha   90.00
_cell.angle_beta   90.00
_cell.angle_gamma   90.00
#
_symmetry.space_group_name_H-M   'P 1'
#
loop_
_entity.id
_entity.type
_entity.pdbx_description
1 polymer ?
#
loop_
_entity_poly.entity_id
_entity_poly.type
_entity_poly.pdbx_seq_one_letter_code
_entity_poly.pdbx_strand_id
1 'polypeptide(L)'
;MFRNKDFIPGADSCCRDKETLSADLGIGRILETMAGGDEGIRTSCAAALFSPLSAEEEISRRQKILRDTFVCPEIMRTLYTLSRDALDEAGKSWYWLDSRFLSSTFSSAVGLFRMYVKKLMIVRSVADRFKSKVKSEGLLTFFTSLQENLDDSYFRNLNDCLNELADRDGVLIGASVGSNLQGITYVYLEKNRKSFRRRWTFAPSYTLAERDERGAEDFTNRTERALNEPANALAQSAENIKLFFTALRDESAFYIGCGNLA
;
A
#
# COMPACT_ATOMS: atom_id res chain seq x y z
N MET A 1 3.70 -16.39 -5.39
CA MET A 1 3.03 -17.40 -6.24
C MET A 1 3.73 -17.58 -7.58
N PHE A 2 4.22 -16.50 -8.20
CA PHE A 2 5.03 -16.55 -9.42
C PHE A 2 6.43 -15.94 -9.17
N ARG A 3 7.26 -15.83 -10.22
CA ARG A 3 8.59 -15.21 -10.13
C ARG A 3 8.58 -13.74 -10.57
N ASN A 4 7.94 -13.44 -11.71
CA ASN A 4 8.02 -12.14 -12.39
C ASN A 4 6.63 -11.54 -12.74
N LYS A 5 5.57 -11.99 -12.08
CA LYS A 5 4.20 -11.48 -12.30
C LYS A 5 3.37 -11.60 -11.02
N ASP A 6 2.39 -10.72 -10.88
CA ASP A 6 1.48 -10.73 -9.73
C ASP A 6 0.37 -11.77 -9.92
N PHE A 7 -0.10 -12.32 -8.80
CA PHE A 7 -1.33 -13.09 -8.78
C PHE A 7 -2.51 -12.16 -8.59
N ILE A 8 -3.36 -12.07 -9.62
CA ILE A 8 -4.55 -11.21 -9.62
C ILE A 8 -5.78 -12.10 -9.77
N PRO A 9 -6.53 -12.36 -8.68
CA PRO A 9 -7.80 -13.04 -8.77
C PRO A 9 -8.78 -12.26 -9.66
N GLY A 10 -9.47 -12.96 -10.56
CA GLY A 10 -10.44 -12.35 -11.47
C GLY A 10 -9.88 -11.73 -12.76
N ALA A 11 -8.55 -11.73 -12.96
CA ALA A 11 -7.99 -11.48 -14.29
C ALA A 11 -8.39 -12.61 -15.27
N ASP A 12 -8.52 -12.29 -16.56
CA ASP A 12 -9.01 -13.18 -17.62
C ASP A 12 -8.51 -14.62 -17.45
N SER A 13 -9.43 -15.51 -17.10
CA SER A 13 -9.11 -16.92 -16.93
C SER A 13 -8.89 -17.58 -18.28
N CYS A 14 -7.77 -18.28 -18.45
CA CYS A 14 -7.51 -19.03 -19.68
C CYS A 14 -8.49 -20.20 -19.90
N CYS A 15 -9.24 -20.61 -18.87
CA CYS A 15 -10.23 -21.67 -19.00
C CYS A 15 -11.53 -21.17 -19.65
N ARG A 16 -11.83 -21.67 -20.85
CA ARG A 16 -13.02 -21.26 -21.64
C ARG A 16 -14.34 -21.73 -21.03
N ASP A 17 -14.38 -22.90 -20.38
CA ASP A 17 -15.62 -23.52 -19.86
C ASP A 17 -15.51 -23.88 -18.36
N LYS A 18 -15.40 -22.85 -17.51
CA LYS A 18 -15.28 -23.01 -16.05
C LYS A 18 -16.42 -23.84 -15.45
N GLU A 19 -17.65 -23.61 -15.89
CA GLU A 19 -18.86 -24.23 -15.34
C GLU A 19 -18.88 -25.73 -15.60
N THR A 20 -18.62 -26.13 -16.85
CA THR A 20 -18.51 -27.54 -17.25
C THR A 20 -17.39 -28.25 -16.48
N LEU A 21 -16.20 -27.64 -16.41
CA LEU A 21 -15.07 -28.20 -15.67
C LEU A 21 -15.36 -28.34 -14.17
N SER A 22 -16.04 -27.34 -13.60
CA SER A 22 -16.39 -27.33 -12.18
C SER A 22 -17.40 -28.41 -11.83
N ALA A 23 -18.38 -28.65 -12.72
CA ALA A 23 -19.36 -29.72 -12.56
C ALA A 23 -18.72 -31.11 -12.75
N ASP A 24 -17.91 -31.28 -13.79
CA ASP A 24 -17.28 -32.56 -14.13
C ASP A 24 -16.27 -33.04 -13.07
N LEU A 25 -15.38 -32.14 -12.62
CA LEU A 25 -14.35 -32.45 -11.62
C LEU A 25 -14.79 -32.22 -10.17
N GLY A 26 -16.05 -31.79 -9.94
CA GLY A 26 -16.57 -31.50 -8.60
C GLY A 26 -15.82 -30.38 -7.88
N ILE A 27 -15.25 -29.42 -8.61
CA ILE A 27 -14.40 -28.34 -8.09
C ILE A 27 -15.13 -27.50 -7.03
N GLY A 28 -16.45 -27.35 -7.15
CA GLY A 28 -17.27 -26.62 -6.18
C GLY A 28 -17.07 -27.10 -4.73
N ARG A 29 -17.05 -28.41 -4.49
CA ARG A 29 -16.84 -28.97 -3.13
C ARG A 29 -15.42 -28.77 -2.63
N ILE A 30 -14.45 -28.85 -3.54
CA ILE A 30 -13.04 -28.58 -3.21
C ILE A 30 -12.89 -27.12 -2.79
N LEU A 31 -13.48 -26.19 -3.54
CA LEU A 31 -13.45 -24.76 -3.22
C LEU A 31 -14.15 -24.44 -1.90
N GLU A 32 -15.26 -25.09 -1.58
CA GLU A 32 -15.94 -24.95 -0.28
C GLU A 32 -15.05 -25.38 0.87
N THR A 33 -14.35 -26.52 0.72
CA THR A 33 -13.42 -27.03 1.72
C THR A 33 -12.19 -26.13 1.87
N MET A 34 -11.61 -25.70 0.74
CA MET A 34 -10.49 -24.73 0.74
C MET A 34 -10.89 -23.42 1.43
N ALA A 35 -12.08 -22.90 1.15
CA ALA A 35 -12.55 -21.64 1.69
C ALA A 35 -12.68 -21.66 3.21
N GLY A 36 -13.14 -22.78 3.79
CA GLY A 36 -13.43 -22.86 5.22
C GLY A 36 -14.42 -21.79 5.70
N GLY A 37 -15.31 -21.33 4.80
CA GLY A 37 -16.26 -20.23 5.03
C GLY A 37 -15.77 -18.82 4.72
N ASP A 38 -14.51 -18.63 4.30
CA ASP A 38 -13.98 -17.31 3.88
C ASP A 38 -14.06 -17.13 2.35
N GLU A 39 -14.82 -16.14 1.91
CA GLU A 39 -15.07 -15.85 0.49
C GLU A 39 -13.82 -15.31 -0.24
N GLY A 40 -12.94 -14.60 0.47
CA GLY A 40 -11.67 -14.12 -0.09
C GLY A 40 -10.73 -15.29 -0.42
N ILE A 41 -10.73 -16.31 0.44
CA ILE A 41 -10.02 -17.57 0.19
C ILE A 41 -10.65 -18.31 -0.99
N ARG A 42 -11.99 -18.46 -1.00
CA ARG A 42 -12.72 -19.09 -2.11
C ARG A 42 -12.35 -18.47 -3.46
N THR A 43 -12.36 -17.13 -3.52
CA THR A 43 -12.07 -16.36 -4.74
C THR A 43 -10.64 -16.58 -5.22
N SER A 44 -9.67 -16.52 -4.31
CA SER A 44 -8.26 -16.71 -4.62
C SER A 44 -7.97 -18.16 -5.08
N CYS A 45 -8.55 -19.15 -4.40
CA CYS A 45 -8.42 -20.55 -4.78
C CYS A 45 -9.06 -20.84 -6.14
N ALA A 46 -10.26 -20.30 -6.41
CA ALA A 46 -10.92 -20.45 -7.70
C ALA A 46 -10.07 -19.86 -8.84
N ALA A 47 -9.55 -18.64 -8.65
CA ALA A 47 -8.69 -18.01 -9.65
C ALA A 47 -7.41 -18.83 -9.92
N ALA A 48 -6.82 -19.44 -8.90
CA ALA A 48 -5.64 -20.29 -9.07
C ALA A 48 -5.95 -21.63 -9.77
N LEU A 49 -7.09 -22.27 -9.47
CA LEU A 49 -7.47 -23.55 -10.07
C LEU A 49 -7.87 -23.41 -11.55
N PHE A 50 -8.55 -22.32 -11.91
CA PHE A 50 -8.96 -22.07 -13.30
C PHE A 50 -7.87 -21.41 -14.17
N SER A 51 -6.68 -21.17 -13.60
CA SER A 51 -5.50 -20.64 -14.30
C SER A 51 -4.30 -21.57 -14.06
N PRO A 52 -4.29 -22.76 -14.69
CA PRO A 52 -3.26 -23.77 -14.45
C PRO A 52 -1.89 -23.27 -14.89
N LEU A 53 -0.87 -23.68 -14.14
CA LEU A 53 0.53 -23.47 -14.51
C LEU A 53 0.97 -24.51 -15.53
N SER A 54 1.72 -24.10 -16.54
CA SER A 54 2.35 -25.00 -17.53
C SER A 54 3.87 -25.10 -17.38
N ALA A 55 4.53 -24.09 -16.79
CA ALA A 55 5.97 -24.06 -16.62
C ALA A 55 6.42 -24.84 -15.37
N GLU A 56 7.38 -25.75 -15.54
CA GLU A 56 7.91 -26.60 -14.48
C GLU A 56 8.48 -25.78 -13.32
N GLU A 57 9.19 -24.69 -13.62
CA GLU A 57 9.82 -23.83 -12.62
C GLU A 57 8.78 -23.15 -11.72
N GLU A 58 7.66 -22.69 -12.31
CA GLU A 58 6.57 -22.05 -11.57
C GLU A 58 5.84 -23.07 -10.68
N ILE A 59 5.61 -24.29 -11.20
CA ILE A 59 4.99 -25.38 -10.45
C ILE A 59 5.88 -25.78 -9.26
N SER A 60 7.17 -26.02 -9.51
CA SER A 60 8.15 -26.40 -8.49
C SER A 60 8.27 -25.33 -7.40
N ARG A 61 8.32 -24.04 -7.80
CA ARG A 61 8.35 -22.90 -6.86
C ARG A 61 7.10 -22.88 -5.98
N ARG A 62 5.91 -23.03 -6.56
CA ARG A 62 4.64 -23.03 -5.80
C ARG A 62 4.58 -24.20 -4.82
N GLN A 63 4.98 -25.39 -5.24
CA GLN A 63 5.03 -26.58 -4.36
C GLN A 63 6.04 -26.42 -3.22
N LYS A 64 7.21 -25.82 -3.46
CA LYS A 64 8.19 -25.54 -2.40
C LYS A 64 7.63 -24.58 -1.35
N ILE A 65 6.95 -23.50 -1.77
CA ILE A 65 6.29 -22.58 -0.84
C ILE A 65 5.21 -23.33 -0.05
N LEU A 66 4.39 -24.14 -0.72
CA LEU A 66 3.33 -24.91 -0.06
C LEU A 66 3.86 -25.88 1.02
N ARG A 67 5.03 -26.48 0.81
CA ARG A 67 5.68 -27.32 1.82
C ARG A 67 6.02 -26.52 3.09
N ASP A 68 6.56 -25.32 2.94
CA ASP A 68 6.84 -24.46 4.09
C ASP A 68 5.56 -24.06 4.82
N THR A 69 4.46 -23.82 4.09
CA THR A 69 3.17 -23.48 4.70
C THR A 69 2.55 -24.65 5.45
N PHE A 70 2.75 -25.89 5.02
CA PHE A 70 2.33 -27.06 5.82
C PHE A 70 3.17 -27.24 7.08
N VAL A 71 4.48 -26.93 7.03
CA VAL A 71 5.35 -26.98 8.21
C VAL A 71 5.00 -25.87 9.21
N CYS A 72 4.68 -24.66 8.73
CA CYS A 72 4.31 -23.53 9.57
C CYS A 72 3.12 -22.75 8.99
N PRO A 73 1.87 -23.23 9.22
CA PRO A 73 0.65 -22.60 8.68
C PRO A 73 0.43 -21.16 9.15
N GLU A 74 0.96 -20.84 10.33
CA GLU A 74 0.83 -19.51 10.95
C GLU A 74 1.44 -18.38 10.11
N ILE A 75 2.41 -18.68 9.23
CA ILE A 75 3.00 -17.68 8.33
C ILE A 75 1.92 -17.08 7.45
N MET A 76 1.19 -17.92 6.70
CA MET A 76 0.19 -17.46 5.74
C MET A 76 -1.03 -16.87 6.45
N ARG A 77 -1.47 -17.45 7.57
CA ARG A 77 -2.57 -16.90 8.38
C ARG A 77 -2.28 -15.50 8.90
N THR A 78 -1.05 -15.27 9.38
CA THR A 78 -0.63 -13.96 9.86
C THR A 78 -0.59 -12.95 8.71
N LEU A 79 0.04 -13.29 7.58
CA LEU A 79 0.12 -12.41 6.41
C LEU A 79 -1.25 -12.10 5.80
N TYR A 80 -2.15 -13.08 5.76
CA TYR A 80 -3.53 -12.91 5.29
C TYR A 80 -4.31 -11.95 6.18
N THR A 81 -4.29 -12.17 7.50
CA THR A 81 -5.00 -11.33 8.47
C THR A 81 -4.48 -9.89 8.43
N LEU A 82 -3.16 -9.70 8.44
CA LEU A 82 -2.55 -8.37 8.35
C LEU A 82 -2.93 -7.64 7.07
N SER A 83 -2.92 -8.34 5.94
CA SER A 83 -3.29 -7.77 4.65
C SER A 83 -4.76 -7.39 4.60
N ARG A 84 -5.65 -8.26 5.10
CA ARG A 84 -7.09 -7.97 5.18
C ARG A 84 -7.35 -6.76 6.08
N ASP A 85 -6.75 -6.73 7.26
CA ASP A 85 -6.90 -5.61 8.20
C ASP A 85 -6.38 -4.30 7.61
N ALA A 86 -5.26 -4.32 6.87
CA ALA A 86 -4.73 -3.15 6.19
C ALA A 86 -5.68 -2.63 5.10
N LEU A 87 -6.27 -3.53 4.31
CA LEU A 87 -7.20 -3.18 3.23
C LEU A 87 -8.55 -2.69 3.77
N ASP A 88 -9.07 -3.30 4.84
CA ASP A 88 -10.32 -2.88 5.49
C ASP A 88 -10.18 -1.49 6.14
N GLU A 89 -9.06 -1.24 6.82
CA GLU A 89 -8.76 0.05 7.45
C GLU A 89 -8.51 1.14 6.41
N ALA A 90 -7.85 0.79 5.29
CA ALA A 90 -7.67 1.68 4.15
C ALA A 90 -9.00 2.01 3.45
N GLY A 91 -9.86 1.01 3.21
CA GLY A 91 -11.17 1.19 2.61
C GLY A 91 -12.02 2.16 3.43
N LYS A 92 -12.09 1.95 4.74
CA LYS A 92 -12.76 2.89 5.68
C LYS A 92 -12.20 4.30 5.54
N SER A 93 -10.88 4.47 5.49
CA SER A 93 -10.23 5.78 5.36
C SER A 93 -10.50 6.45 4.01
N TRP A 94 -10.56 5.69 2.91
CA TRP A 94 -10.80 6.20 1.57
C TRP A 94 -12.21 6.77 1.39
N TYR A 95 -13.21 6.20 2.06
CA TYR A 95 -14.58 6.76 2.08
C TYR A 95 -14.64 8.19 2.67
N TRP A 96 -13.65 8.63 3.44
CA TRP A 96 -13.58 10.00 3.97
C TRP A 96 -12.79 10.99 3.08
N LEU A 97 -12.17 10.51 2.00
CA LEU A 97 -11.38 11.35 1.07
C LEU A 97 -12.23 12.13 0.07
N ASP A 98 -13.56 11.94 0.07
CA ASP A 98 -14.52 12.69 -0.77
C ASP A 98 -14.75 14.12 -0.23
N SER A 99 -13.67 14.91 -0.18
CA SER A 99 -13.69 16.30 0.26
C SER A 99 -13.39 17.24 -0.92
N ARG A 100 -14.07 18.39 -0.97
CA ARG A 100 -13.95 19.37 -2.06
C ARG A 100 -12.62 20.14 -2.08
N PHE A 101 -11.73 19.93 -1.10
CA PHE A 101 -10.45 20.66 -0.97
C PHE A 101 -9.27 19.68 -0.92
N LEU A 102 -8.19 19.97 -1.66
CA LEU A 102 -7.00 19.12 -1.73
C LEU A 102 -6.25 19.08 -0.41
N SER A 103 -6.28 20.16 0.37
CA SER A 103 -5.69 20.24 1.72
C SER A 103 -6.30 19.25 2.73
N SER A 104 -7.63 19.04 2.70
CA SER A 104 -8.30 18.01 3.51
C SER A 104 -8.00 16.60 2.99
N THR A 105 -7.95 16.42 1.67
CA THR A 105 -7.52 15.17 1.02
C THR A 105 -6.06 14.85 1.35
N PHE A 106 -5.19 15.86 1.40
CA PHE A 106 -3.76 15.74 1.70
C PHE A 106 -3.52 15.30 3.14
N SER A 107 -4.16 15.96 4.10
CA SER A 107 -4.07 15.58 5.53
C SER A 107 -4.55 14.16 5.77
N SER A 108 -5.63 13.77 5.09
CA SER A 108 -6.19 12.44 5.16
C SER A 108 -5.30 11.39 4.48
N ALA A 109 -4.67 11.74 3.35
CA ALA A 109 -3.67 10.90 2.68
C ALA A 109 -2.46 10.66 3.61
N VAL A 110 -1.93 11.70 4.27
CA VAL A 110 -0.86 11.55 5.26
C VAL A 110 -1.28 10.60 6.40
N GLY A 111 -2.53 10.70 6.87
CA GLY A 111 -3.09 9.77 7.85
C GLY A 111 -3.11 8.31 7.36
N LEU A 112 -3.60 8.09 6.14
CA LEU A 112 -3.62 6.77 5.50
C LEU A 112 -2.20 6.19 5.36
N PHE A 113 -1.23 7.01 4.96
CA PHE A 113 0.18 6.60 4.90
C PHE A 113 0.72 6.15 6.25
N ARG A 114 0.47 6.91 7.32
CA ARG A 114 0.91 6.53 8.66
C ARG A 114 0.34 5.18 9.08
N MET A 115 -0.91 4.88 8.71
CA MET A 115 -1.51 3.58 8.94
C MET A 115 -0.76 2.49 8.17
N TYR A 116 -0.55 2.66 6.86
CA TYR A 116 0.17 1.71 6.03
C TYR A 116 1.59 1.44 6.52
N VAL A 117 2.32 2.48 6.93
CA VAL A 117 3.67 2.35 7.48
C VAL A 117 3.68 1.46 8.71
N LYS A 118 2.72 1.64 9.63
CA LYS A 118 2.57 0.76 10.79
C LYS A 118 2.32 -0.69 10.36
N LYS A 119 1.45 -0.92 9.36
CA LYS A 119 1.19 -2.28 8.84
C LYS A 119 2.44 -2.88 8.20
N LEU A 120 3.22 -2.11 7.44
CA LEU A 120 4.48 -2.54 6.81
C LEU A 120 5.53 -2.91 7.86
N MET A 121 5.64 -2.16 8.97
CA MET A 121 6.51 -2.53 10.09
C MET A 121 6.10 -3.88 10.69
N ILE A 122 4.80 -4.14 10.82
CA ILE A 122 4.30 -5.44 11.31
C ILE A 122 4.63 -6.55 10.30
N VAL A 123 4.44 -6.32 8.99
CA VAL A 123 4.82 -7.29 7.95
C VAL A 123 6.33 -7.60 8.00
N ARG A 124 7.20 -6.61 8.21
CA ARG A 124 8.63 -6.85 8.43
C ARG A 124 8.89 -7.70 9.68
N SER A 125 8.17 -7.46 10.77
CA SER A 125 8.33 -8.28 11.99
C SER A 125 7.94 -9.75 11.76
N VAL A 126 7.02 -10.04 10.83
CA VAL A 126 6.71 -11.41 10.40
C VAL A 126 7.92 -12.03 9.70
N ALA A 127 8.57 -11.30 8.81
CA ALA A 127 9.80 -11.76 8.17
C ALA A 127 10.89 -12.08 9.21
N ASP A 128 11.12 -11.19 10.17
CA ASP A 128 12.11 -11.39 11.25
C ASP A 128 11.82 -12.64 12.09
N ARG A 129 10.54 -12.88 12.40
CA ARG A 129 10.10 -14.00 13.22
C ARG A 129 10.16 -15.36 12.50
N PHE A 130 9.84 -15.39 11.21
CA PHE A 130 9.60 -16.64 10.49
C PHE A 130 10.68 -17.02 9.48
N LYS A 131 11.62 -16.13 9.13
CA LYS A 131 12.67 -16.41 8.14
C LYS A 131 13.48 -17.68 8.42
N SER A 132 13.81 -17.95 9.68
CA SER A 132 14.56 -19.16 10.08
C SER A 132 13.76 -20.47 9.95
N LYS A 133 12.44 -20.39 9.78
CA LYS A 133 11.53 -21.55 9.69
C LYS A 133 11.18 -21.95 8.26
N VAL A 134 11.67 -21.19 7.28
CA VAL A 134 11.33 -21.31 5.86
C VAL A 134 12.53 -21.85 5.08
N LYS A 135 12.28 -22.70 4.07
CA LYS A 135 13.32 -23.25 3.19
C LYS A 135 13.10 -22.94 1.71
N SER A 136 11.89 -22.56 1.32
CA SER A 136 11.57 -22.23 -0.06
C SER A 136 12.25 -20.93 -0.46
N GLU A 137 12.88 -20.98 -1.63
CA GLU A 137 13.48 -19.80 -2.26
C GLU A 137 12.49 -18.63 -2.34
N GLY A 138 11.22 -18.90 -2.64
CA GLY A 138 10.20 -17.85 -2.77
C GLY A 138 9.96 -17.04 -1.50
N LEU A 139 9.73 -17.72 -0.37
CA LEU A 139 9.52 -17.03 0.90
C LEU A 139 10.84 -16.45 1.46
N LEU A 140 11.97 -17.10 1.23
CA LEU A 140 13.28 -16.56 1.61
C LEU A 140 13.61 -15.26 0.87
N THR A 141 13.38 -15.20 -0.45
CA THR A 141 13.54 -13.98 -1.24
C THR A 141 12.57 -12.90 -0.76
N PHE A 142 11.30 -13.24 -0.53
CA PHE A 142 10.29 -12.30 -0.04
C PHE A 142 10.69 -11.69 1.31
N PHE A 143 11.02 -12.52 2.31
CA PHE A 143 11.42 -12.05 3.64
C PHE A 143 12.73 -11.28 3.64
N THR A 144 13.70 -11.68 2.81
CA THR A 144 14.95 -10.93 2.67
C THR A 144 14.71 -9.56 2.04
N SER A 145 13.89 -9.51 0.98
CA SER A 145 13.49 -8.24 0.35
C SER A 145 12.77 -7.31 1.31
N LEU A 146 11.89 -7.82 2.18
CA LEU A 146 11.25 -7.00 3.22
C LEU A 146 12.26 -6.44 4.22
N GLN A 147 13.24 -7.23 4.65
CA GLN A 147 14.24 -6.79 5.62
C GLN A 147 15.21 -5.75 5.02
N GLU A 148 15.57 -5.90 3.76
CA GLU A 148 16.49 -5.00 3.04
C GLU A 148 15.82 -3.69 2.64
N ASN A 149 14.60 -3.75 2.10
CA ASN A 149 13.91 -2.57 1.57
C ASN A 149 13.13 -1.77 2.63
N LEU A 150 12.76 -2.39 3.76
CA LEU A 150 12.00 -1.76 4.83
C LEU A 150 12.82 -1.68 6.12
N ASP A 151 14.09 -1.30 6.04
CA ASP A 151 14.99 -1.23 7.19
C ASP A 151 14.61 -0.10 8.20
N ASP A 152 15.29 -0.05 9.35
CA ASP A 152 15.00 0.96 10.38
C ASP A 152 15.38 2.37 9.94
N SER A 153 16.31 2.51 8.99
CA SER A 153 16.70 3.81 8.44
C SER A 153 15.60 4.35 7.53
N TYR A 154 15.04 3.51 6.67
CA TYR A 154 13.91 3.80 5.80
C TYR A 154 12.69 4.23 6.61
N PHE A 155 12.29 3.45 7.63
CA PHE A 155 11.12 3.82 8.44
C PHE A 155 11.32 5.13 9.23
N ARG A 156 12.54 5.44 9.67
CA ARG A 156 12.84 6.74 10.30
C ARG A 156 12.67 7.88 9.31
N ASN A 157 13.32 7.80 8.14
CA ASN A 157 13.23 8.82 7.10
C ASN A 157 11.78 9.05 6.66
N LEU A 158 11.02 7.97 6.49
CA LEU A 158 9.62 8.04 6.08
C LEU A 158 8.75 8.70 7.16
N ASN A 159 8.93 8.33 8.44
CA ASN A 159 8.20 8.97 9.54
C ASN A 159 8.56 10.45 9.68
N ASP A 160 9.82 10.83 9.48
CA ASP A 160 10.26 12.23 9.50
C ASP A 160 9.58 13.03 8.39
N CYS A 161 9.54 12.49 7.16
CA CYS A 161 8.81 13.08 6.05
C CYS A 161 7.31 13.23 6.37
N LEU A 162 6.64 12.18 6.88
CA LEU A 162 5.22 12.29 7.25
C LEU A 162 4.96 13.25 8.40
N ASN A 163 5.91 13.41 9.33
CA ASN A 163 5.83 14.40 10.42
C ASN A 163 5.93 15.82 9.89
N GLU A 164 6.75 16.03 8.86
CA GLU A 164 6.81 17.30 8.17
C GLU A 164 5.53 17.60 7.38
N LEU A 165 5.00 16.63 6.62
CA LEU A 165 3.77 16.83 5.85
C LEU A 165 2.53 16.99 6.74
N ALA A 166 2.56 16.44 7.96
CA ALA A 166 1.49 16.62 8.95
C ALA A 166 1.61 17.91 9.76
N ASP A 167 2.68 18.70 9.55
CA ASP A 167 2.96 19.89 10.34
C ASP A 167 1.83 20.92 10.19
N ARG A 168 1.30 21.36 11.33
CA ARG A 168 0.21 22.35 11.38
C ARG A 168 0.71 23.79 11.40
N ASP A 169 2.02 23.99 11.53
CA ASP A 169 2.66 25.32 11.58
C ASP A 169 2.79 25.95 10.17
N GLY A 170 1.74 25.82 9.35
CA GLY A 170 1.68 26.30 7.96
C GLY A 170 2.47 25.46 6.96
N VAL A 171 2.44 25.84 5.69
CA VAL A 171 3.22 25.21 4.61
C VAL A 171 4.26 26.18 4.10
N LEU A 172 5.42 25.66 3.69
CA LEU A 172 6.43 26.47 3.00
C LEU A 172 6.26 26.27 1.49
N ILE A 173 6.06 27.37 0.79
CA ILE A 173 5.81 27.37 -0.66
C ILE A 173 6.87 28.23 -1.34
N GLY A 174 7.48 27.68 -2.38
CA GLY A 174 8.26 28.42 -3.36
C GLY A 174 7.38 28.87 -4.52
N ALA A 175 7.64 30.07 -5.05
CA ALA A 175 7.01 30.55 -6.28
C ALA A 175 8.07 31.21 -7.17
N SER A 176 7.91 31.05 -8.47
CA SER A 176 8.68 31.78 -9.48
C SER A 176 7.98 33.11 -9.80
N VAL A 177 8.74 34.09 -10.26
CA VAL A 177 8.19 35.41 -10.65
C VAL A 177 7.89 35.41 -12.14
N GLY A 178 6.63 35.67 -12.49
CA GLY A 178 6.19 35.81 -13.88
C GLY A 178 6.43 37.20 -14.45
N SER A 179 6.09 37.39 -15.72
CA SER A 179 6.31 38.63 -16.48
C SER A 179 5.71 39.90 -15.85
N ASN A 180 4.65 39.75 -15.04
CA ASN A 180 3.96 40.86 -14.38
C ASN A 180 4.25 40.94 -12.87
N LEU A 181 5.41 40.44 -12.41
CA LEU A 181 5.76 40.32 -10.99
C LEU A 181 4.76 39.47 -10.16
N GLN A 182 3.95 38.67 -10.85
CA GLN A 182 3.01 37.74 -10.22
C GLN A 182 3.70 36.42 -9.87
N GLY A 183 3.29 35.78 -8.78
CA GLY A 183 3.74 34.44 -8.44
C GLY A 183 3.18 33.42 -9.42
N ILE A 184 4.07 32.68 -10.10
CA ILE A 184 3.77 31.56 -10.98
C ILE A 184 4.49 30.31 -10.47
N THR A 185 3.98 29.12 -10.81
CA THR A 185 4.60 27.83 -10.46
C THR A 185 4.87 27.68 -8.96
N TYR A 186 3.83 27.31 -8.21
CA TYR A 186 3.90 27.10 -6.77
C TYR A 186 4.39 25.68 -6.47
N VAL A 187 5.42 25.56 -5.63
CA VAL A 187 6.02 24.27 -5.24
C VAL A 187 6.08 24.16 -3.73
N TYR A 188 5.80 22.96 -3.20
CA TYR A 188 6.01 22.67 -1.78
C TYR A 188 7.51 22.58 -1.48
N LEU A 189 7.96 23.20 -0.39
CA LEU A 189 9.35 23.18 0.04
C LEU A 189 9.48 22.59 1.44
N GLU A 190 10.54 21.81 1.64
CA GLU A 190 10.88 21.28 2.95
C GLU A 190 11.31 22.39 3.91
N LYS A 191 10.72 22.38 5.12
CA LYS A 191 11.10 23.26 6.23
C LYS A 191 12.35 22.71 6.91
N ASN A 192 13.53 22.97 6.37
CA ASN A 192 14.77 22.62 7.07
C ASN A 192 14.89 23.43 8.39
N ARG A 193 14.44 22.87 9.52
CA ARG A 193 14.21 23.59 10.78
C ARG A 193 15.42 24.37 11.30
N LYS A 194 16.66 23.94 10.99
CA LYS A 194 17.90 24.58 11.46
C LYS A 194 18.25 25.84 10.66
N SER A 195 18.11 25.81 9.33
CA SER A 195 18.40 26.96 8.46
C SER A 195 17.20 27.87 8.25
N PHE A 196 15.98 27.29 8.27
CA PHE A 196 14.71 27.98 8.12
C PHE A 196 14.55 29.10 9.16
N ARG A 197 14.62 28.79 10.46
CA ARG A 197 14.38 29.79 11.51
C ARG A 197 15.28 31.03 11.40
N ARG A 198 16.56 30.88 11.03
CA ARG A 198 17.49 32.02 10.89
C ARG A 198 17.26 32.85 9.63
N ARG A 199 16.73 32.25 8.57
CA ARG A 199 16.52 32.93 7.27
C ARG A 199 15.26 33.81 7.29
N TRP A 200 14.26 33.43 8.10
CA TRP A 200 12.96 34.10 8.13
C TRP A 200 12.80 35.13 9.26
N THR A 201 13.70 35.17 10.26
CA THR A 201 13.67 36.21 11.32
C THR A 201 13.80 37.64 10.78
N PHE A 202 14.41 37.81 9.60
CA PHE A 202 14.60 39.11 8.95
C PHE A 202 13.80 39.23 7.64
N ALA A 203 12.96 38.25 7.32
CA ALA A 203 12.13 38.31 6.13
C ALA A 203 10.95 39.27 6.38
N PRO A 204 10.57 40.08 5.38
CA PRO A 204 9.31 40.82 5.43
C PRO A 204 8.16 39.84 5.66
N SER A 205 7.34 40.11 6.67
CA SER A 205 6.14 39.33 6.96
C SER A 205 4.91 40.20 6.78
N TYR A 206 3.84 39.58 6.27
CA TYR A 206 2.54 40.21 6.12
C TYR A 206 1.48 39.26 6.66
N THR A 207 0.56 39.79 7.46
CA THR A 207 -0.57 39.03 8.01
C THR A 207 -1.84 39.59 7.38
N LEU A 208 -2.65 38.72 6.80
CA LEU A 208 -3.94 39.09 6.24
C LEU A 208 -4.87 39.63 7.33
N ALA A 209 -5.69 40.62 6.97
CA ALA A 209 -6.76 41.09 7.86
C ALA A 209 -7.86 40.03 7.99
N GLU A 210 -8.45 39.87 9.17
CA GLU A 210 -9.46 38.82 9.45
C GLU A 210 -10.67 38.81 8.51
N ARG A 211 -11.00 39.95 7.89
CA ARG A 211 -12.16 40.12 6.99
C ARG A 211 -11.79 40.13 5.51
N ASP A 212 -10.53 39.89 5.16
CA ASP A 212 -10.11 39.82 3.75
C ASP A 212 -10.36 38.42 3.18
N GLU A 213 -11.61 38.20 2.74
CA GLU A 213 -12.02 36.94 2.15
C GLU A 213 -11.27 36.62 0.85
N ARG A 214 -10.99 37.64 0.02
CA ARG A 214 -10.29 37.46 -1.26
C ARG A 214 -8.83 37.09 -1.06
N GLY A 215 -8.18 37.71 -0.07
CA GLY A 215 -6.83 37.33 0.33
C GLY A 215 -6.78 35.89 0.85
N ALA A 216 -7.71 35.49 1.71
CA ALA A 216 -7.79 34.12 2.22
C ALA A 216 -8.00 33.09 1.09
N GLU A 217 -8.86 33.41 0.12
CA GLU A 217 -9.08 32.57 -1.07
C GLU A 217 -7.82 32.45 -1.94
N ASP A 218 -7.09 33.53 -2.19
CA ASP A 218 -5.84 33.51 -2.96
C ASP A 218 -4.76 32.66 -2.27
N PHE A 219 -4.58 32.81 -0.95
CA PHE A 219 -3.63 31.96 -0.19
C PHE A 219 -4.00 30.48 -0.24
N THR A 220 -5.29 30.17 -0.15
CA THR A 220 -5.80 28.80 -0.30
C THR A 220 -5.46 28.26 -1.68
N ASN A 221 -5.77 29.01 -2.75
CA ASN A 221 -5.48 28.60 -4.13
C ASN A 221 -3.98 28.38 -4.39
N ARG A 222 -3.10 29.23 -3.84
CA ARG A 222 -1.64 29.06 -3.94
C ARG A 222 -1.16 27.82 -3.20
N THR A 223 -1.73 27.57 -2.03
CA THR A 223 -1.44 26.39 -1.21
C THR A 223 -1.86 25.10 -1.92
N GLU A 224 -3.07 25.07 -2.46
CA GLU A 224 -3.60 23.92 -3.20
C GLU A 224 -2.73 23.59 -4.44
N ARG A 225 -2.24 24.62 -5.16
CA ARG A 225 -1.29 24.41 -6.27
C ARG A 225 0.05 23.83 -5.81
N ALA A 226 0.61 24.34 -4.71
CA ALA A 226 1.86 23.84 -4.16
C ALA A 226 1.75 22.39 -3.65
N LEU A 227 0.59 22.03 -3.10
CA LEU A 227 0.30 20.70 -2.58
C LEU A 227 0.00 19.65 -3.67
N ASN A 228 -0.26 20.07 -4.91
CA ASN A 228 -0.66 19.14 -5.98
C ASN A 228 0.37 18.03 -6.23
N GLU A 229 1.65 18.39 -6.37
CA GLU A 229 2.72 17.42 -6.59
C GLU A 229 2.90 16.43 -5.42
N PRO A 230 3.09 16.87 -4.15
CA PRO A 230 3.23 15.93 -3.04
C PRO A 230 1.93 15.14 -2.80
N ALA A 231 0.74 15.72 -3.01
CA ALA A 231 -0.52 14.99 -2.92
C ALA A 231 -0.60 13.86 -3.96
N ASN A 232 -0.20 14.12 -5.22
CA ASN A 232 -0.17 13.09 -6.25
C ASN A 232 0.86 11.99 -5.94
N ALA A 233 2.06 12.37 -5.48
CA ALA A 233 3.10 11.41 -5.10
C ALA A 233 2.64 10.51 -3.93
N LEU A 234 1.95 11.08 -2.94
CA LEU A 234 1.31 10.33 -1.87
C LEU A 234 0.22 9.41 -2.45
N ALA A 235 -0.75 9.93 -3.21
CA ALA A 235 -1.83 9.11 -3.75
C ALA A 235 -1.31 7.90 -4.55
N GLN A 236 -0.30 8.10 -5.41
CA GLN A 236 0.33 7.01 -6.16
C GLN A 236 1.03 6.00 -5.24
N SER A 237 1.76 6.49 -4.25
CA SER A 237 2.45 5.61 -3.30
C SER A 237 1.46 4.82 -2.42
N ALA A 238 0.29 5.38 -2.10
CA ALA A 238 -0.75 4.69 -1.34
C ALA A 238 -1.39 3.57 -2.17
N GLU A 239 -1.62 3.83 -3.46
CA GLU A 239 -2.11 2.80 -4.38
C GLU A 239 -1.09 1.67 -4.53
N ASN A 240 0.22 1.97 -4.63
CA ASN A 240 1.26 0.94 -4.68
C ASN A 240 1.26 0.05 -3.42
N ILE A 241 1.11 0.65 -2.23
CA ILE A 241 1.05 -0.12 -0.97
C ILE A 241 -0.24 -0.96 -0.90
N LYS A 242 -1.36 -0.40 -1.36
CA LYS A 242 -2.63 -1.14 -1.45
C LYS A 242 -2.52 -2.35 -2.39
N LEU A 243 -1.89 -2.17 -3.56
CA LEU A 243 -1.62 -3.27 -4.49
C LEU A 243 -0.75 -4.34 -3.85
N PHE A 244 0.30 -3.95 -3.12
CA PHE A 244 1.12 -4.88 -2.34
C PHE A 244 0.29 -5.70 -1.34
N PHE A 245 -0.54 -5.05 -0.51
CA PHE A 245 -1.39 -5.78 0.45
C PHE A 245 -2.46 -6.64 -0.23
N THR A 246 -2.97 -6.22 -1.40
CA THR A 246 -3.92 -7.01 -2.20
C THR A 246 -3.25 -8.29 -2.70
N ALA A 247 -2.09 -8.18 -3.33
CA ALA A 247 -1.33 -9.34 -3.78
C ALA A 247 -0.94 -10.27 -2.61
N LEU A 248 -0.50 -9.69 -1.49
CA LEU A 248 -0.14 -10.45 -0.29
C LEU A 248 -1.34 -11.20 0.31
N ARG A 249 -2.52 -10.56 0.38
CA ARG A 249 -3.78 -11.20 0.79
C ARG A 249 -4.09 -12.38 -0.12
N ASP A 250 -4.13 -12.14 -1.43
CA ASP A 250 -4.62 -13.11 -2.41
C ASP A 250 -3.68 -14.32 -2.54
N GLU A 251 -2.37 -14.10 -2.52
CA GLU A 251 -1.40 -15.20 -2.48
C GLU A 251 -1.49 -16.00 -1.17
N SER A 252 -1.58 -15.32 -0.02
CA SER A 252 -1.70 -16.00 1.29
C SER A 252 -2.99 -16.82 1.37
N ALA A 253 -4.09 -16.27 0.85
CA ALA A 253 -5.39 -16.90 0.81
C ALA A 253 -5.34 -18.24 0.05
N PHE A 254 -4.69 -18.25 -1.12
CA PHE A 254 -4.48 -19.49 -1.88
C PHE A 254 -3.76 -20.57 -1.05
N TYR A 255 -2.67 -20.22 -0.37
CA TYR A 255 -1.91 -21.18 0.43
C TYR A 255 -2.67 -21.66 1.68
N ILE A 256 -3.45 -20.79 2.33
CA ILE A 256 -4.35 -21.19 3.42
C ILE A 256 -5.39 -22.18 2.91
N GLY A 257 -5.99 -21.92 1.75
CA GLY A 257 -6.97 -22.82 1.16
C GLY A 257 -6.41 -24.20 0.85
N CYS A 258 -5.18 -24.28 0.34
CA CYS A 258 -4.49 -25.56 0.22
C CYS A 258 -4.22 -26.23 1.57
N GLY A 259 -3.92 -25.42 2.60
CA GLY A 259 -3.81 -25.85 4.00
C GLY A 259 -5.07 -26.52 4.55
N ASN A 260 -6.24 -26.02 4.18
CA ASN A 260 -7.53 -26.53 4.66
C ASN A 260 -7.94 -27.86 4.02
N LEU A 261 -7.29 -28.27 2.92
CA LEU A 261 -7.51 -29.57 2.28
C LEU A 261 -6.66 -30.70 2.86
N ALA A 262 -5.61 -30.38 3.62
CA ALA A 262 -4.67 -31.34 4.20
C ALA A 262 -5.18 -31.87 5.55
#